data_AF-V9IG70-F1
#
_entry.id   AF-V9IG70-F1
#
_cell.length_a   1.000
_cell.length_b   1.000
_cell.length_c   1.000
_cell.angle_alpha   90.00
_cell.angle_beta   90.00
_cell.angle_gamma   90.00
#
_symmetry.space_group_name_H-M   'P 1'
#
loop_
_entity.id
_entity.type
_entity.pdbx_description
1 polymer ?
#
loop_
_entity_poly.entity_id
_entity_poly.type
_entity_poly.pdbx_seq_one_letter_code
_entity_poly.pdbx_strand_id
1 'polypeptide(L)'
;MYCALGRCFCRKNAVRALSTGEISTALRPFYFTVHPDLFGQYPTQRTVNENSLKQLSSIIESLQQQRPIRPTTLPFYLRSKNEEELKAGKFTLVQIQLKEKDIRQTILSILKTCDLPTTFVDQIEEQKPTDSTKYKSKFWQRKGGWVGKNIDFSRTRR
;
A
#
# COMPACT_ATOMS: atom_id res chain seq x y z
N MET A 1 -0.64 49.89 -17.14
CA MET A 1 0.35 48.80 -17.01
C MET A 1 -0.21 47.77 -16.05
N TYR A 2 -0.71 46.65 -16.56
CA TYR A 2 -1.35 45.61 -15.75
C TYR A 2 -0.29 44.59 -15.33
N CYS A 3 0.05 44.60 -14.03
CA CYS A 3 0.89 43.58 -13.43
C CYS A 3 0.10 42.27 -13.35
N ALA A 4 0.47 41.29 -14.18
CA ALA A 4 -0.06 39.94 -14.09
C ALA A 4 0.41 39.29 -12.79
N LEU A 5 -0.54 39.00 -11.90
CA LEU A 5 -0.31 38.21 -10.70
C LEU A 5 0.19 36.83 -11.12
N GLY A 6 1.50 36.63 -10.94
CA GLY A 6 2.17 35.35 -11.10
C GLY A 6 1.48 34.31 -10.23
N ARG A 7 0.94 33.28 -10.87
CA ARG A 7 0.40 32.11 -10.19
C ARG A 7 1.53 31.50 -9.37
N CYS A 8 1.48 31.72 -8.07
CA CYS A 8 2.31 31.00 -7.12
C CYS A 8 1.88 29.53 -7.17
N PHE A 9 2.60 28.72 -7.96
CA PHE A 9 2.51 27.28 -7.91
C PHE A 9 3.24 26.82 -6.64
N CYS A 10 2.62 27.06 -5.48
CA CYS A 10 2.89 26.26 -4.29
C CYS A 10 2.35 24.85 -4.58
N ARG A 11 3.08 24.08 -5.39
CA ARG A 11 3.01 22.61 -5.44
C ARG A 11 3.54 22.12 -4.08
N LYS A 12 2.75 22.36 -3.03
CA LYS A 12 2.84 21.56 -1.83
C LYS A 12 2.58 20.16 -2.33
N ASN A 13 3.61 19.32 -2.27
CA ASN A 13 3.48 17.88 -2.37
C ASN A 13 2.52 17.51 -1.23
N ALA A 14 1.21 17.59 -1.49
CA ALA A 14 0.20 17.16 -0.56
C ALA A 14 0.39 15.65 -0.55
N VAL A 15 1.17 15.20 0.42
CA VAL A 15 1.39 13.79 0.71
C VAL A 15 -0.02 13.26 0.96
N ARG A 16 -0.63 12.66 -0.07
CA ARG A 16 -1.94 12.05 0.09
C ARG A 16 -1.77 11.06 1.23
N ALA A 17 -2.60 11.18 2.27
CA ALA A 17 -2.67 10.17 3.30
C ALA A 17 -3.01 8.86 2.60
N LEU A 18 -2.13 7.86 2.69
CA LEU A 18 -2.33 6.57 2.04
C LEU A 18 -3.60 5.93 2.61
N SER A 19 -4.46 5.44 1.73
CA SER A 19 -5.66 4.72 2.15
C SER A 19 -5.27 3.39 2.81
N THR A 20 -6.08 2.91 3.75
CA THR A 20 -5.88 1.60 4.42
C THR A 20 -5.69 0.47 3.41
N GLY A 21 -6.39 0.51 2.27
CA GLY A 21 -6.23 -0.48 1.20
C GLY A 21 -4.86 -0.45 0.51
N GLU A 22 -4.28 0.74 0.31
CA GLU A 22 -2.95 0.92 -0.28
C GLU A 22 -1.86 0.43 0.69
N ILE A 23 -1.99 0.78 1.97
CA ILE A 23 -1.09 0.33 3.04
C ILE A 23 -1.08 -1.20 3.11
N SER A 24 -2.27 -1.80 3.09
CA SER A 24 -2.41 -3.27 3.15
C SER A 24 -1.78 -3.94 1.94
N THR A 25 -1.96 -3.36 0.74
CA THR A 25 -1.38 -3.87 -0.50
C THR A 25 0.14 -3.75 -0.51
N ALA A 26 0.69 -2.63 -0.02
CA ALA A 26 2.14 -2.42 0.08
C ALA A 26 2.80 -3.33 1.13
N LEU A 27 2.10 -3.63 2.23
CA LEU A 27 2.61 -4.52 3.30
C LEU A 27 2.34 -6.00 3.04
N ARG A 28 1.55 -6.40 2.03
CA ARG A 28 1.35 -7.81 1.66
C ARG A 28 2.65 -8.61 1.56
N PRO A 29 3.66 -8.20 0.77
CA PRO A 29 4.91 -8.95 0.67
C PRO A 29 5.58 -9.12 2.05
N PHE A 30 5.48 -8.12 2.93
CA PHE A 30 5.97 -8.21 4.30
C PHE A 30 5.18 -9.25 5.10
N TYR A 31 3.85 -9.17 5.13
CA TYR A 31 3.03 -10.12 5.88
C TYR A 31 3.27 -11.57 5.46
N PHE A 32 3.48 -11.85 4.16
CA PHE A 32 3.81 -13.19 3.71
C PHE A 32 5.15 -13.73 4.21
N THR A 33 6.07 -12.89 4.68
CA THR A 33 7.36 -13.34 5.22
C THR A 33 7.38 -13.49 6.74
N VAL A 34 6.55 -12.72 7.45
CA VAL A 34 6.53 -12.68 8.92
C VAL A 34 5.30 -13.34 9.54
N HIS A 35 4.35 -13.83 8.73
CA HIS A 35 3.08 -14.36 9.24
C HIS A 35 3.29 -15.50 10.26
N PRO A 36 2.64 -15.47 11.43
CA PRO A 36 2.85 -16.44 12.51
C PRO A 36 2.56 -17.89 12.11
N ASP A 37 1.67 -18.11 11.14
CA ASP A 37 1.34 -19.45 10.61
C ASP A 37 2.54 -20.18 10.01
N LEU A 38 3.50 -19.42 9.49
CA LEU A 38 4.74 -19.96 8.94
C LEU A 38 5.68 -20.54 10.00
N PHE A 39 5.46 -20.16 11.26
CA PHE A 39 6.27 -20.53 12.41
C PHE A 39 5.57 -21.57 13.29
N GLY A 40 4.70 -22.41 12.71
CA GLY A 40 3.96 -23.44 13.44
C GLY A 40 4.85 -24.38 14.27
N GLN A 41 6.08 -24.66 13.80
CA GLN A 41 7.07 -25.48 14.49
C GLN A 41 7.91 -24.71 15.55
N TYR A 42 7.74 -23.39 15.62
CA TYR A 42 8.60 -22.47 16.37
C TYR A 42 7.76 -21.51 17.23
N PRO A 43 7.25 -21.98 18.39
CA PRO A 43 6.28 -21.23 19.19
C PRO A 43 6.84 -19.90 19.71
N THR A 44 8.13 -19.85 20.07
CA THR A 44 8.77 -18.63 20.57
C THR A 44 8.80 -17.52 19.51
N GLN A 45 9.21 -17.86 18.28
CA GLN A 45 9.28 -16.95 17.14
C GLN A 45 7.89 -16.49 16.73
N ARG A 46 6.93 -17.41 16.73
CA ARG A 46 5.51 -17.12 16.48
C ARG A 46 4.97 -16.06 17.44
N THR A 47 5.20 -16.21 18.75
CA THR A 47 4.73 -15.25 19.76
C THR A 47 5.40 -13.89 19.59
N VAL A 48 6.70 -13.84 19.28
CA VAL A 48 7.39 -12.57 19.00
C VAL A 48 6.78 -11.87 17.79
N ASN A 49 6.60 -12.58 16.67
CA ASN A 49 6.00 -12.00 15.47
C ASN A 49 4.57 -11.54 15.69
N GLU A 50 3.76 -12.31 16.45
CA GLU A 50 2.38 -11.92 16.76
C GLU A 50 2.33 -10.61 17.58
N ASN A 51 3.17 -10.51 18.62
CA ASN A 51 3.24 -9.29 19.43
C ASN A 51 3.74 -8.09 18.61
N SER A 52 4.81 -8.27 17.82
CA SER A 52 5.36 -7.23 16.97
C SER A 52 4.38 -6.79 15.87
N LEU A 53 3.61 -7.72 15.28
CA LEU A 53 2.56 -7.39 14.30
C LEU A 53 1.44 -6.58 14.94
N LYS A 54 0.99 -6.93 16.15
CA LYS A 54 -0.02 -6.15 16.89
C LYS A 54 0.47 -4.73 17.15
N GLN A 55 1.72 -4.58 17.59
CA GLN A 55 2.32 -3.26 17.81
C GLN A 55 2.45 -2.47 16.52
N LEU A 56 2.88 -3.10 15.43
CA LEU A 56 2.97 -2.47 14.12
C LEU A 56 1.60 -1.95 13.64
N SER A 57 0.56 -2.77 13.72
CA SER A 57 -0.80 -2.37 13.34
C SER A 57 -1.28 -1.18 14.16
N SER A 58 -1.11 -1.23 15.49
CA SER A 58 -1.49 -0.13 16.38
C SER A 58 -0.74 1.17 16.07
N ILE A 59 0.54 1.08 15.70
CA ILE A 59 1.34 2.22 15.25
C ILE A 59 0.80 2.77 13.93
N ILE A 60 0.51 1.92 12.94
CA ILE A 60 -0.05 2.33 11.66
C ILE A 60 -1.40 3.03 11.85
N GLU A 61 -2.28 2.47 12.69
CA GLU A 61 -3.58 3.10 13.03
C GLU A 61 -3.39 4.46 13.69
N SER A 62 -2.43 4.57 14.62
CA SER A 62 -2.10 5.84 15.27
C SER A 62 -1.59 6.88 14.28
N LEU A 63 -0.74 6.48 13.33
CA LEU A 63 -0.26 7.34 12.25
C LEU A 63 -1.40 7.77 11.32
N GLN A 64 -2.34 6.88 11.02
CA GLN A 64 -3.56 7.21 10.24
C GLN A 64 -4.43 8.24 10.96
N GLN A 65 -4.53 8.15 12.28
CA GLN A 65 -5.25 9.10 13.13
C GLN A 65 -4.45 10.38 13.41
N GLN A 66 -3.28 10.56 12.78
CA GLN A 66 -2.36 11.68 13.02
C GLN A 66 -1.96 11.84 14.50
N ARG A 67 -1.96 10.73 15.25
CA ARG A 67 -1.53 10.73 16.65
C ARG A 67 -0.01 10.61 16.74
N PRO A 68 0.64 11.31 17.67
CA PRO A 68 2.06 11.19 17.88
C PRO A 68 2.40 9.78 18.38
N ILE A 69 3.25 9.08 17.64
CA ILE A 69 3.76 7.77 18.03
C ILE A 69 5.12 7.89 18.72
N ARG A 70 5.43 6.94 19.60
CA ARG A 70 6.76 6.84 20.21
C ARG A 70 7.68 6.03 19.29
N PRO A 71 8.95 6.45 19.13
CA PRO A 71 9.93 5.66 18.42
C PRO A 71 10.07 4.28 19.06
N THR A 72 9.75 3.22 18.31
CA THR A 72 9.73 1.86 18.83
C THR A 72 10.51 0.94 17.91
N THR A 73 11.30 0.03 18.49
CA THR A 73 12.00 -1.00 17.74
C THR A 73 11.24 -2.31 17.87
N LEU A 74 10.80 -2.85 16.74
CA LEU A 74 10.03 -4.09 16.69
C LEU A 74 10.90 -5.24 16.14
N PRO A 75 11.12 -6.31 16.92
CA PRO A 75 11.81 -7.49 16.43
C PRO A 75 10.88 -8.36 15.59
N PHE A 76 11.35 -8.80 14.42
CA PHE A 76 10.65 -9.72 13.54
C PHE A 76 11.55 -10.86 13.11
N TYR A 77 11.01 -12.07 13.13
CA TYR A 77 11.61 -13.22 12.48
C TYR A 77 11.08 -13.31 11.05
N LEU A 78 11.98 -13.31 10.08
CA LEU A 78 11.67 -13.46 8.67
C LEU A 78 11.94 -14.89 8.23
N ARG A 79 11.04 -15.36 7.37
CA ARG A 79 11.16 -16.63 6.66
C ARG A 79 12.02 -16.43 5.40
N SER A 80 13.12 -17.16 5.27
CA SER A 80 13.92 -17.19 4.03
C SER A 80 13.10 -17.73 2.86
N LYS A 81 13.35 -17.20 1.65
CA LYS A 81 12.69 -17.68 0.41
C LYS A 81 13.28 -19.01 -0.10
N ASN A 82 14.47 -19.38 0.36
CA ASN A 82 15.17 -20.59 -0.05
C ASN A 82 14.62 -21.81 0.68
N GLU A 83 14.08 -22.79 -0.06
CA GLU A 83 13.48 -24.01 0.51
C GLU A 83 14.43 -24.83 1.39
N GLU A 84 15.73 -24.75 1.16
CA GLU A 84 16.73 -25.44 1.97
C GLU A 84 16.90 -24.80 3.35
N GLU A 85 16.91 -23.47 3.42
CA GLU A 85 16.93 -22.73 4.70
C GLU A 85 15.62 -22.89 5.47
N LEU A 86 14.50 -23.04 4.74
CA LEU A 86 13.20 -23.34 5.31
C LEU A 86 13.19 -24.69 6.02
N LYS A 87 13.75 -25.71 5.38
CA LYS A 87 13.89 -27.06 5.97
C LYS A 87 14.91 -27.07 7.10
N ALA A 88 15.95 -26.23 7.02
CA ALA A 88 16.95 -26.09 8.06
C ALA A 88 16.48 -25.24 9.26
N GLY A 89 15.29 -24.64 9.22
CA GLY A 89 14.78 -23.82 10.33
C GLY A 89 15.57 -22.54 10.57
N LYS A 90 16.27 -22.03 9.55
CA LYS A 90 17.04 -20.79 9.67
C LYS A 90 16.12 -19.61 9.44
N PHE A 91 16.01 -18.76 10.47
CA PHE A 91 15.23 -17.53 10.43
C PHE A 91 16.13 -16.34 10.60
N THR A 92 15.84 -15.28 9.86
CA THR A 92 16.56 -14.00 9.99
C THR A 92 15.82 -13.15 11.01
N LEU A 93 16.49 -12.80 12.10
CA LEU A 93 15.98 -11.82 13.05
C LEU A 93 16.30 -10.42 12.53
N VAL A 94 15.26 -9.61 12.33
CA VAL A 94 15.35 -8.23 11.86
C VAL A 94 14.74 -7.30 12.90
N GLN A 95 15.42 -6.20 13.19
CA GLN A 95 14.93 -5.17 14.11
C GLN A 95 14.48 -3.95 13.31
N ILE A 96 13.17 -3.74 13.24
CA ILE A 96 12.58 -2.64 12.49
C ILE A 96 12.42 -1.43 13.42
N GLN A 97 13.09 -0.34 13.11
CA GLN A 97 13.00 0.91 13.86
C GLN A 97 11.92 1.81 13.27
N LEU A 98 10.85 2.04 14.02
CA LEU A 98 9.74 2.91 13.63
C LEU A 98 9.88 4.25 14.36
N LYS A 99 10.46 5.25 13.69
CA LYS A 99 10.65 6.61 14.21
C LYS A 99 9.91 7.70 13.41
N GLU A 100 9.34 7.31 12.28
CA GLU A 100 8.82 8.21 11.27
C GLU A 100 7.42 8.72 11.63
N LYS A 101 7.11 9.97 11.29
CA LYS A 101 5.77 10.55 11.47
C LYS A 101 4.86 10.28 10.26
N ASP A 102 5.45 9.92 9.12
CA ASP A 102 4.73 9.64 7.89
C ASP A 102 4.51 8.14 7.69
N ILE A 103 3.28 7.76 7.36
CA ILE A 103 2.90 6.37 7.04
C ILE A 103 3.74 5.84 5.88
N ARG A 104 3.95 6.67 4.86
CA ARG A 104 4.70 6.29 3.67
C ARG A 104 6.15 5.95 3.99
N GLN A 105 6.83 6.80 4.76
CA GLN A 105 8.20 6.56 5.21
C GLN A 105 8.28 5.34 6.11
N THR A 106 7.28 5.14 6.98
CA THR A 106 7.16 3.95 7.81
C THR A 106 7.14 2.66 6.97
N ILE A 107 6.28 2.58 5.95
CA ILE A 107 6.19 1.41 5.06
C ILE A 107 7.49 1.21 4.29
N LEU A 108 8.08 2.28 3.76
CA LEU A 108 9.37 2.20 3.07
C LEU A 108 10.48 1.67 3.97
N SER A 109 10.53 2.13 5.22
CA SER A 109 11.51 1.66 6.21
C SER A 109 11.33 0.18 6.49
N ILE A 110 10.09 -0.28 6.70
CA ILE A 110 9.77 -1.70 6.91
C ILE A 110 10.23 -2.56 5.74
N LEU A 111 9.83 -2.19 4.51
CA LEU A 111 10.14 -2.96 3.31
C LEU A 111 11.64 -3.00 3.03
N LYS A 112 12.36 -1.87 3.20
CA LYS A 112 13.82 -1.81 3.06
C LYS A 112 14.54 -2.68 4.08
N THR A 113 14.11 -2.65 5.35
CA THR A 113 14.74 -3.47 6.40
C THR A 113 14.54 -4.96 6.16
N CYS A 114 13.49 -5.33 5.43
CA CYS A 114 13.17 -6.73 5.10
C CYS A 114 13.69 -7.17 3.71
N ASP A 115 14.45 -6.32 3.01
CA ASP A 115 14.89 -6.55 1.62
C ASP A 115 13.73 -6.91 0.66
N LEU A 116 12.58 -6.23 0.85
CA LEU A 116 11.37 -6.42 0.07
C LEU A 116 11.17 -5.31 -0.98
N PRO A 117 10.49 -5.61 -2.09
CA PRO A 117 10.29 -4.63 -3.15
C PRO A 117 9.43 -3.46 -2.67
N THR A 118 9.95 -2.23 -2.82
CA THR A 118 9.24 -0.97 -2.53
C THR A 118 8.47 -0.42 -3.73
N THR A 119 8.40 -1.17 -4.84
CA THR A 119 7.82 -0.74 -6.12
C THR A 119 6.40 -0.19 -5.98
N PHE A 120 5.59 -0.75 -5.09
CA PHE A 120 4.24 -0.24 -4.83
C PHE A 120 4.21 1.16 -4.23
N VAL A 121 5.14 1.50 -3.32
CA VAL A 121 5.16 2.82 -2.66
C VAL A 121 5.76 3.90 -3.56
N ASP A 122 6.61 3.48 -4.49
CA ASP A 122 7.20 4.32 -5.54
C ASP A 122 6.15 4.69 -6.60
N GLN A 123 5.33 3.72 -7.02
CA GLN A 123 4.21 3.94 -7.96
C GLN A 123 3.15 4.92 -7.46
N ILE A 124 2.98 5.09 -6.14
CA ILE A 124 2.07 6.08 -5.55
C ILE A 124 2.59 7.52 -5.74
N GLU A 125 3.91 7.70 -5.91
CA GLU A 125 4.53 9.01 -6.17
C GLU A 125 4.39 9.46 -7.63
N GLU A 126 4.21 8.51 -8.55
CA GLU A 126 4.30 8.75 -9.99
C GLU A 126 2.93 8.83 -10.70
N GLN A 127 1.91 9.44 -10.08
CA GLN A 127 0.89 10.13 -10.89
C GLN A 127 1.45 11.48 -11.39
N LYS A 128 2.54 11.42 -12.18
CA LYS A 128 2.78 12.43 -13.21
C LYS A 128 1.70 12.24 -14.27
N PRO A 129 0.97 13.28 -14.69
CA PRO A 129 0.16 13.20 -15.89
C PRO A 129 1.11 13.09 -17.08
N THR A 130 1.42 11.88 -17.52
CA THR A 130 1.97 11.68 -18.86
C THR A 130 0.81 11.73 -19.85
N ASP A 131 0.63 12.93 -20.39
CA ASP A 131 -0.03 13.16 -21.65
C ASP A 131 0.64 12.30 -22.76
N SER A 132 -0.20 11.76 -23.66
CA SER A 132 0.14 11.02 -24.91
C SER A 132 0.71 9.59 -24.70
N THR A 133 0.23 8.51 -25.34
CA THR A 133 -0.13 8.33 -26.74
C THR A 133 -0.90 7.01 -26.97
N LYS A 134 -2.01 7.08 -27.73
CA LYS A 134 -2.69 6.05 -28.55
C LYS A 134 -2.43 4.56 -28.22
N TYR A 135 -3.35 3.91 -27.52
CA TYR A 135 -3.74 2.53 -27.85
C TYR A 135 -4.92 2.58 -28.84
N LYS A 136 -4.64 2.22 -30.09
CA LYS A 136 -5.62 2.01 -31.15
C LYS A 136 -6.44 0.76 -30.81
N SER A 137 -7.61 0.90 -30.19
CA SER A 137 -8.68 -0.08 -30.38
C SER A 137 -9.45 0.30 -31.65
N LYS A 138 -9.01 -0.25 -32.79
CA LYS A 138 -9.92 -0.46 -33.92
C LYS A 138 -10.95 -1.51 -33.47
N PHE A 139 -12.17 -1.43 -34.02
CA PHE A 139 -13.31 -2.37 -33.88
C PHE A 139 -14.30 -1.91 -32.78
N TRP A 140 -15.45 -1.29 -33.06
CA TRP A 140 -16.40 -1.44 -34.16
C TRP A 140 -17.08 -0.10 -34.48
N GLN A 141 -17.13 0.27 -35.77
CA GLN A 141 -18.04 1.31 -36.29
C GLN A 141 -18.91 0.66 -37.37
N ARG A 142 -20.19 0.42 -37.07
CA ARG A 142 -21.31 0.51 -38.00
C ARG A 142 -22.49 1.04 -37.20
N LYS A 143 -22.77 2.35 -37.28
CA LYS A 143 -23.63 3.05 -38.27
C LYS A 143 -25.12 3.02 -37.88
N GLY A 144 -25.64 4.21 -37.59
CA GLY A 144 -27.06 4.58 -37.66
C GLY A 144 -27.86 4.13 -36.43
N GLY A 145 -28.67 4.95 -35.78
CA GLY A 145 -29.21 6.27 -36.09
C GLY A 145 -30.40 6.47 -35.14
N TRP A 146 -30.55 7.70 -34.65
CA TRP A 146 -31.80 8.35 -34.22
C TRP A 146 -32.99 7.49 -33.78
N VAL A 147 -33.50 7.77 -32.58
CA VAL A 147 -34.84 8.36 -32.34
C VAL A 147 -35.20 8.06 -30.89
N GLY A 148 -35.51 9.12 -30.14
CA GLY A 148 -35.95 9.01 -28.77
C GLY A 148 -37.30 8.31 -28.64
N LYS A 149 -37.53 7.74 -27.46
CA LYS A 149 -38.85 7.72 -26.81
C LYS A 149 -38.66 7.41 -25.33
N ASN A 150 -39.19 8.32 -24.51
CA ASN A 150 -39.59 8.04 -23.13
C ASN A 150 -40.39 6.74 -23.10
N ILE A 151 -40.07 5.85 -22.17
CA ILE A 151 -40.98 4.76 -21.80
C ILE A 151 -41.18 4.83 -20.29
N ASP A 152 -42.40 5.27 -20.00
CA ASP A 152 -43.08 5.41 -18.73
C ASP A 152 -43.17 4.07 -17.98
N PHE A 153 -42.97 4.14 -16.67
CA PHE A 153 -43.05 3.02 -15.75
C PHE A 153 -44.50 2.89 -15.26
N SER A 154 -45.33 2.18 -16.02
CA SER A 154 -46.69 1.84 -15.59
C SER A 154 -47.13 0.46 -16.09
N ARG A 155 -47.43 -0.39 -15.11
CA ARG A 155 -48.61 -1.30 -15.08
C ARG A 155 -48.53 -2.67 -15.79
N THR A 156 -48.73 -3.70 -14.94
CA THR A 156 -49.80 -4.72 -15.01
C THR A 156 -49.37 -6.19 -15.21
N ARG A 157 -49.60 -6.95 -14.13
CA ARG A 157 -50.09 -8.34 -14.00
C ARG A 157 -49.84 -9.32 -15.16
N ARG A 158 -49.27 -10.46 -14.81
CA ARG A 158 -50.07 -11.68 -14.61
C ARG A 158 -49.50 -12.49 -13.46
#